data_AF-A0A9E4DU96-F1
#
_entry.id   AF-A0A9E4DU96-F1
#
_cell.length_a   1.000
_cell.length_b   1.000
_cell.length_c   1.000
_cell.angle_alpha   90.00
_cell.angle_beta   90.00
_cell.angle_gamma   90.00
#
_symmetry.space_group_name_H-M   'P 1'
#
loop_
_entity.id
_entity.type
_entity.pdbx_description
1 polymer ?
#
loop_
_entity_poly.entity_id
_entity_poly.type
_entity_poly.pdbx_seq_one_letter_code
_entity_poly.pdbx_strand_id
1 'polypeptide(L)'
;MSRLPVLDTDRPPQASAVKIARDKPDLLLTERHDLCPGCGEPLAMRVLLEAIEELDASRMAIGVVGIGCYTAFSPTMDVDSIQALHGRAPSVATGAKRMRPESLVFTLQGDGDMVNEGLQEVIHTAARGESVTCVLLNNGVFGETGGHMTATTVLGQRTKNSLDGRDAAYHGHPILIGDLLAQLGGTAYAARGAVDDAAGVARAKRMLRRAFQTQLRGEGFSFVEILTMCPTGWFIPTPDGPGYLDEVMGTVHVTGELKAGGKLTTTAELIARRGGREAPTA
;
A
#
# COMPACT_ATOMS: atom_id res chain seq x y z
N MET A 1 -7.03 5.65 -39.07
CA MET A 1 -6.66 6.30 -37.80
C MET A 1 -7.22 7.71 -37.81
N SER A 2 -8.32 7.96 -37.08
CA SER A 2 -8.84 9.33 -36.91
C SER A 2 -7.79 10.16 -36.17
N ARG A 3 -7.38 11.29 -36.75
CA ARG A 3 -6.47 12.22 -36.08
C ARG A 3 -7.09 12.64 -34.75
N LEU A 4 -6.35 12.48 -33.66
CA LEU A 4 -6.75 13.00 -32.36
C LEU A 4 -6.95 14.52 -32.51
N PRO A 5 -8.07 15.07 -32.00
CA PRO A 5 -8.33 16.50 -32.10
C PRO A 5 -7.23 17.26 -31.34
N VAL A 6 -6.62 18.24 -32.02
CA VAL A 6 -5.72 19.19 -31.38
C VAL A 6 -6.61 20.17 -30.61
N LEU A 7 -6.45 20.19 -29.28
CA LEU A 7 -7.14 21.13 -28.42
C LEU A 7 -6.39 22.46 -28.45
N ASP A 8 -7.10 23.53 -28.81
CA ASP A 8 -6.55 24.89 -28.81
C ASP A 8 -6.39 25.40 -27.37
N THR A 9 -5.16 25.73 -26.98
CA THR A 9 -4.81 26.18 -25.63
C THR A 9 -4.41 27.65 -25.58
N ASP A 10 -4.66 28.41 -26.65
CA ASP A 10 -4.38 29.84 -26.77
C ASP A 10 -5.27 30.72 -25.85
N ARG A 11 -6.38 30.17 -25.33
CA ARG A 11 -7.33 30.84 -24.44
C ARG A 11 -7.90 29.85 -23.42
N PRO A 12 -8.39 30.33 -22.27
CA PRO A 12 -9.08 29.48 -21.29
C PRO A 12 -10.29 28.77 -21.92
N PRO A 13 -10.63 27.54 -21.47
CA PRO A 13 -11.79 26.82 -21.95
C PRO A 13 -13.07 27.68 -21.82
N GLN A 14 -13.89 27.71 -22.88
CA GLN A 14 -15.16 28.46 -22.88
C GLN A 14 -16.19 27.86 -21.91
N ALA A 15 -16.10 26.55 -21.65
CA ALA A 15 -16.88 25.87 -20.64
C ALA A 15 -16.08 25.80 -19.34
N SER A 16 -16.71 26.17 -18.22
CA SER A 16 -16.14 25.94 -16.90
C SER A 16 -15.79 24.47 -16.73
N ALA A 17 -14.63 24.19 -16.13
CA ALA A 17 -14.26 22.83 -15.76
C ALA A 17 -15.37 22.24 -14.87
N VAL A 18 -15.86 21.06 -15.25
CA VAL A 18 -16.79 20.31 -14.42
C VAL A 18 -15.97 19.59 -13.37
N LYS A 19 -16.35 19.74 -12.09
CA LYS A 19 -15.76 18.95 -11.02
C LYS A 19 -16.14 17.48 -11.21
N ILE A 20 -15.22 16.71 -11.80
CA ILE A 20 -15.42 15.28 -12.09
C ILE A 20 -15.07 14.37 -10.91
N ALA A 21 -14.48 14.91 -9.85
CA ALA A 21 -14.12 14.17 -8.63
C ALA A 21 -14.21 15.08 -7.40
N ARG A 22 -14.49 14.49 -6.23
CA ARG A 22 -14.38 15.18 -4.93
C ARG A 22 -12.91 15.42 -4.62
N ASP A 23 -12.62 16.48 -3.87
CA ASP A 23 -11.23 16.85 -3.52
C ASP A 23 -10.69 15.92 -2.42
N LYS A 24 -11.57 15.48 -1.51
CA LYS A 24 -11.31 14.52 -0.44
C LYS A 24 -12.54 13.63 -0.17
N PRO A 25 -12.37 12.42 0.41
CA PRO A 25 -13.49 11.66 0.97
C PRO A 25 -14.09 12.37 2.19
N ASP A 26 -15.36 12.09 2.47
CA ASP A 26 -16.07 12.54 3.67
C ASP A 26 -15.43 11.92 4.93
N LEU A 27 -14.90 10.69 4.82
CA LEU A 27 -14.17 9.99 5.88
C LEU A 27 -12.82 10.61 6.24
N LEU A 28 -12.33 11.62 5.51
CA LEU A 28 -11.13 12.36 5.88
C LEU A 28 -11.55 13.66 6.60
N LEU A 29 -11.42 13.68 7.93
CA LEU A 29 -11.87 14.79 8.79
C LEU A 29 -11.08 16.08 8.54
N THR A 30 -9.81 15.98 8.15
CA THR A 30 -8.93 17.12 7.88
C THR A 30 -7.88 16.77 6.83
N GLU A 31 -7.53 17.75 6.01
CA GLU A 31 -6.41 17.65 5.05
C GLU A 31 -5.08 18.03 5.70
N ARG A 32 -5.09 18.53 6.94
CA ARG A 32 -3.87 18.86 7.69
C ARG A 32 -3.25 17.60 8.28
N HIS A 33 -1.97 17.39 7.97
CA HIS A 33 -1.15 16.33 8.54
C HIS A 33 0.31 16.80 8.64
N ASP A 34 1.09 16.14 9.51
CA ASP A 34 2.50 16.49 9.75
C ASP A 34 3.50 15.64 8.94
N LEU A 35 3.02 14.86 7.97
CA LEU A 35 3.89 14.10 7.08
C LEU A 35 4.64 14.97 6.07
N CYS A 36 5.82 14.49 5.68
CA CYS A 36 6.76 15.21 4.83
C CYS A 36 6.18 15.55 3.45
N PRO A 37 6.57 16.69 2.84
CA PRO A 37 6.29 16.97 1.44
C PRO A 37 6.77 15.86 0.51
N GLY A 38 5.88 15.42 -0.40
CA GLY A 38 6.12 14.31 -1.33
C GLY A 38 6.06 12.91 -0.73
N CYS A 39 5.65 12.77 0.54
CA CYS A 39 5.29 11.46 1.09
C CYS A 39 4.10 10.85 0.31
N GLY A 40 4.15 9.55 0.02
CA GLY A 40 3.07 8.82 -0.64
C GLY A 40 1.97 8.31 0.31
N GLU A 41 2.24 8.22 1.61
CA GLU A 41 1.28 7.69 2.58
C GLU A 41 -0.04 8.49 2.67
N PRO A 42 -0.08 9.84 2.65
CA PRO A 42 -1.34 10.58 2.61
C PRO A 42 -2.23 10.20 1.42
N LEU A 43 -1.61 9.93 0.27
CA LEU A 43 -2.32 9.56 -0.95
C LEU A 43 -2.86 8.13 -0.88
N ALA A 44 -2.07 7.20 -0.35
CA ALA A 44 -2.51 5.83 -0.07
C ALA A 44 -3.68 5.80 0.93
N MET A 45 -3.61 6.62 1.98
CA MET A 45 -4.67 6.79 2.95
C MET A 45 -5.95 7.36 2.34
N ARG A 46 -5.83 8.40 1.51
CA ARG A 46 -6.98 8.97 0.81
C ARG A 46 -7.71 7.92 -0.02
N VAL A 47 -6.99 7.14 -0.83
CA VAL A 47 -7.62 6.12 -1.68
C VAL A 47 -8.16 4.93 -0.89
N LEU A 48 -7.60 4.61 0.27
CA LEU A 48 -8.14 3.63 1.21
C LEU A 48 -9.52 4.09 1.70
N LEU A 49 -9.63 5.33 2.18
CA LEU A 49 -10.90 5.89 2.65
C LEU A 49 -11.93 6.02 1.53
N GLU A 50 -11.53 6.50 0.35
CA GLU A 50 -12.40 6.52 -0.84
C GLU A 50 -12.94 5.11 -1.16
N ALA A 51 -12.11 4.07 -1.09
CA ALA A 51 -12.54 2.71 -1.36
C ALA A 51 -13.57 2.19 -0.33
N ILE A 52 -13.47 2.60 0.94
CA ILE A 52 -14.47 2.29 1.98
C ILE A 52 -15.80 3.00 1.69
N GLU A 53 -15.76 4.29 1.33
CA GLU A 53 -16.96 5.07 1.00
C GLU A 53 -17.70 4.54 -0.22
N GLU A 54 -16.97 4.21 -1.29
CA GLU A 54 -17.60 3.71 -2.51
C GLU A 54 -18.23 2.32 -2.35
N LEU A 55 -17.99 1.65 -1.22
CA LEU A 55 -18.62 0.39 -0.80
C LEU A 55 -19.71 0.59 0.26
N ASP A 56 -20.01 1.83 0.64
CA ASP A 56 -20.95 2.17 1.71
C ASP A 56 -20.64 1.45 3.03
N ALA A 57 -19.35 1.22 3.30
CA ALA A 57 -18.87 0.43 4.43
C ALA A 57 -18.39 1.30 5.62
N SER A 58 -18.57 2.62 5.54
CA SER A 58 -18.07 3.58 6.55
C SER A 58 -18.55 3.26 7.97
N ARG A 59 -19.85 2.99 8.14
CA ARG A 59 -20.50 2.73 9.44
C ARG A 59 -20.09 1.41 10.10
N MET A 60 -19.39 0.55 9.37
CA MET A 60 -19.00 -0.78 9.83
C MET A 60 -17.49 -1.02 9.71
N ALA A 61 -16.73 -0.02 9.27
CA ALA A 61 -15.28 -0.10 9.11
C ALA A 61 -14.58 0.03 10.46
N ILE A 62 -13.65 -0.88 10.74
CA ILE A 62 -12.78 -0.84 11.91
C ILE A 62 -11.34 -0.94 11.41
N GLY A 63 -10.57 0.13 11.59
CA GLY A 63 -9.15 0.19 11.26
C GLY A 63 -8.29 -0.24 12.44
N VAL A 64 -7.43 -1.22 12.26
CA VAL A 64 -6.40 -1.60 13.23
C VAL A 64 -5.07 -1.06 12.76
N VAL A 65 -4.61 0.02 13.39
CA VAL A 65 -3.46 0.81 12.94
C VAL A 65 -2.23 0.38 13.73
N GLY A 66 -1.15 0.01 13.04
CA GLY A 66 0.15 -0.29 13.67
C GLY A 66 0.90 0.99 14.12
N ILE A 67 2.22 0.88 14.24
CA ILE A 67 3.10 2.01 14.58
C ILE A 67 4.00 2.38 13.39
N GLY A 68 3.95 3.65 12.97
CA GLY A 68 4.75 4.22 11.90
C GLY A 68 4.30 5.64 11.55
N CYS A 69 4.86 6.21 10.48
CA CYS A 69 4.47 7.53 9.96
C CYS A 69 2.94 7.65 9.75
N TYR A 70 2.33 6.61 9.19
CA TYR A 70 0.89 6.55 8.91
C TYR A 70 0.01 6.58 10.17
N THR A 71 0.55 6.28 11.37
CA THR A 71 -0.21 6.31 12.62
C THR A 71 -0.75 7.71 12.92
N ALA A 72 -0.09 8.75 12.43
CA ALA A 72 -0.54 10.14 12.51
C ALA A 72 -1.91 10.38 11.84
N PHE A 73 -2.37 9.46 10.97
CA PHE A 73 -3.69 9.54 10.34
C PHE A 73 -4.83 8.96 11.18
N SER A 74 -4.56 8.15 12.21
CA SER A 74 -5.62 7.59 13.08
C SER A 74 -6.67 8.63 13.55
N PRO A 75 -6.28 9.82 14.06
CA PRO A 75 -7.26 10.82 14.50
C PRO A 75 -7.94 11.60 13.36
N THR A 76 -7.52 11.43 12.11
CA THR A 76 -8.06 12.16 10.96
C THR A 76 -9.02 11.33 10.11
N MET A 77 -9.19 10.05 10.42
CA MET A 77 -10.16 9.17 9.77
C MET A 77 -11.48 9.14 10.55
N ASP A 78 -12.61 9.30 9.85
CA ASP A 78 -13.96 9.10 10.42
C ASP A 78 -14.36 7.61 10.36
N VAL A 79 -13.53 6.74 10.95
CA VAL A 79 -13.80 5.31 11.13
C VAL A 79 -13.37 4.90 12.52
N ASP A 80 -13.99 3.85 13.06
CA ASP A 80 -13.54 3.28 14.33
C ASP A 80 -12.10 2.79 14.17
N SER A 81 -11.20 3.17 15.07
CA SER A 81 -9.80 2.77 15.01
C SER A 81 -9.28 2.21 16.32
N ILE A 82 -8.45 1.18 16.22
CA ILE A 82 -7.71 0.57 17.32
C ILE A 82 -6.24 0.72 17.01
N GLN A 83 -5.51 1.46 17.84
CA GLN A 83 -4.06 1.53 17.74
C GLN A 83 -3.44 0.27 18.37
N ALA A 84 -2.77 -0.54 17.56
CA ALA A 84 -2.05 -1.72 17.99
C ALA A 84 -0.60 -1.39 18.40
N LEU A 85 0.02 -2.29 19.15
CA LEU A 85 1.47 -2.28 19.33
C LEU A 85 2.18 -2.58 18.00
N HIS A 86 3.44 -2.16 17.88
CA HIS A 86 4.25 -2.36 16.67
C HIS A 86 4.23 -3.84 16.24
N GLY A 87 3.85 -4.08 14.98
CA GLY A 87 3.69 -5.39 14.37
C GLY A 87 2.49 -6.23 14.80
N ARG A 88 1.65 -5.76 15.74
CA ARG A 88 0.53 -6.56 16.29
C ARG A 88 -0.81 -6.38 15.59
N ALA A 89 -0.89 -5.47 14.62
CA ALA A 89 -2.16 -5.16 13.96
C ALA A 89 -2.88 -6.38 13.35
N PRO A 90 -2.23 -7.37 12.69
CA PRO A 90 -2.92 -8.55 12.16
C PRO A 90 -3.57 -9.42 13.24
N SER A 91 -2.94 -9.51 14.41
CA SER A 91 -3.44 -10.26 15.57
C SER A 91 -4.64 -9.55 16.20
N VAL A 92 -4.53 -8.24 16.41
CA VAL A 92 -5.63 -7.41 16.93
C VAL A 92 -6.82 -7.40 15.94
N ALA A 93 -6.57 -7.30 14.64
CA ALA A 93 -7.61 -7.38 13.61
C ALA A 93 -8.32 -8.73 13.59
N THR A 94 -7.60 -9.83 13.83
CA THR A 94 -8.20 -11.16 14.00
C THR A 94 -9.20 -11.15 15.15
N GLY A 95 -8.82 -10.61 16.31
CA GLY A 95 -9.71 -10.49 17.46
C GLY A 95 -10.93 -9.61 17.16
N ALA A 96 -10.71 -8.43 16.59
CA ALA A 96 -11.78 -7.50 16.22
C ALA A 96 -12.79 -8.14 15.26
N LYS A 97 -12.31 -8.82 14.21
CA LYS A 97 -13.17 -9.48 13.22
C LYS A 97 -13.97 -10.62 13.84
N ARG A 98 -13.36 -11.44 14.69
CA ARG A 98 -14.08 -12.55 15.36
C ARG A 98 -15.14 -12.05 16.33
N MET A 99 -14.94 -10.90 16.97
CA MET A 99 -15.93 -10.27 17.85
C MET A 99 -17.01 -9.49 17.09
N ARG A 100 -16.68 -8.99 15.89
CA ARG A 100 -17.58 -8.24 15.01
C ARG A 100 -17.56 -8.84 13.58
N PRO A 101 -18.14 -10.03 13.35
CA PRO A 101 -18.03 -10.74 12.08
C PRO A 101 -18.52 -9.94 10.87
N GLU A 102 -19.56 -9.13 11.08
CA GLU A 102 -20.15 -8.29 10.03
C GLU A 102 -19.24 -7.11 9.66
N SER A 103 -18.41 -6.59 10.57
CA SER A 103 -17.62 -5.38 10.33
C SER A 103 -16.56 -5.56 9.24
N LEU A 104 -16.30 -4.50 8.49
CA LEU A 104 -15.16 -4.41 7.58
C LEU A 104 -13.90 -4.10 8.40
N VAL A 105 -13.11 -5.12 8.72
CA VAL A 105 -11.91 -4.95 9.53
C VAL A 105 -10.68 -4.91 8.65
N PHE A 106 -9.87 -3.86 8.77
CA PHE A 106 -8.64 -3.72 8.01
C PHE A 106 -7.45 -3.38 8.91
N THR A 107 -6.25 -3.77 8.50
CA THR A 107 -5.03 -3.24 9.10
C THR A 107 -4.43 -2.16 8.23
N LEU A 108 -3.77 -1.19 8.87
CA LEU A 108 -2.92 -0.22 8.22
C LEU A 108 -1.53 -0.31 8.85
N GLN A 109 -0.55 -0.72 8.06
CA GLN A 109 0.80 -0.99 8.55
C GLN A 109 1.87 -0.53 7.55
N GLY A 110 3.03 -0.17 8.08
CA GLY A 110 4.25 0.03 7.30
C GLY A 110 4.97 -1.30 7.08
N ASP A 111 5.97 -1.29 6.20
CA ASP A 111 6.83 -2.44 5.93
C ASP A 111 7.67 -2.86 7.13
N GLY A 112 8.20 -1.92 7.89
CA GLY A 112 8.84 -2.20 9.17
C GLY A 112 7.90 -2.86 10.18
N ASP A 113 6.69 -2.30 10.34
CA ASP A 113 5.66 -2.81 11.25
C ASP A 113 5.23 -4.24 10.85
N MET A 114 4.89 -4.47 9.58
CA MET A 114 4.35 -5.76 9.13
C MET A 114 5.42 -6.82 8.86
N VAL A 115 6.56 -6.47 8.28
CA VAL A 115 7.51 -7.46 7.71
C VAL A 115 8.72 -7.69 8.61
N ASN A 116 9.08 -6.73 9.47
CA ASN A 116 10.11 -6.95 10.49
C ASN A 116 9.50 -7.51 11.78
N GLU A 117 8.60 -6.76 12.43
CA GLU A 117 8.07 -7.14 13.74
C GLU A 117 6.80 -8.01 13.65
N GLY A 118 5.96 -7.74 12.65
CA GLY A 118 4.65 -8.37 12.47
C GLY A 118 4.63 -9.60 11.57
N LEU A 119 5.78 -10.10 11.09
CA LEU A 119 5.84 -11.10 10.03
C LEU A 119 5.07 -12.38 10.39
N GLN A 120 5.30 -12.87 11.61
CA GLN A 120 4.61 -14.04 12.12
C GLN A 120 3.10 -13.80 12.22
N GLU A 121 2.68 -12.62 12.66
CA GLU A 121 1.27 -12.26 12.85
C GLU A 121 0.52 -12.30 11.52
N VAL A 122 1.04 -11.63 10.47
CA VAL A 122 0.38 -11.59 9.17
C VAL A 122 0.37 -12.95 8.46
N ILE A 123 1.45 -13.74 8.58
CA ILE A 123 1.51 -15.10 8.02
C ILE A 123 0.43 -15.98 8.64
N HIS A 124 0.27 -15.96 9.97
CA HIS A 124 -0.73 -16.80 10.63
C HIS A 124 -2.16 -16.31 10.38
N THR A 125 -2.39 -14.99 10.32
CA THR A 125 -3.70 -14.42 9.94
C THR A 125 -4.09 -14.85 8.53
N ALA A 126 -3.16 -14.79 7.58
CA ALA A 126 -3.37 -15.23 6.20
C ALA A 126 -3.55 -16.76 6.09
N ALA A 127 -2.73 -17.55 6.78
CA ALA A 127 -2.80 -19.01 6.77
C ALA A 127 -4.12 -19.54 7.35
N ARG A 128 -4.66 -18.88 8.39
CA ARG A 128 -5.99 -19.19 8.94
C ARG A 128 -7.14 -18.74 8.04
N GLY A 129 -6.88 -17.87 7.06
CA GLY A 129 -7.91 -17.26 6.23
C GLY A 129 -8.86 -16.35 7.01
N GLU A 130 -8.34 -15.65 8.03
CA GLU A 130 -9.14 -14.67 8.76
C GLU A 130 -9.73 -13.66 7.78
N SER A 131 -11.04 -13.40 7.88
CA SER A 131 -11.75 -12.48 6.98
C SER A 131 -11.44 -11.02 7.32
N VAL A 132 -10.18 -10.64 7.14
CA VAL A 132 -9.65 -9.27 7.33
C VAL A 132 -8.92 -8.83 6.07
N THR A 133 -8.76 -7.51 5.91
CA THR A 133 -7.94 -6.92 4.84
C THR A 133 -6.70 -6.28 5.44
N CYS A 134 -5.51 -6.84 5.17
CA CYS A 134 -4.26 -6.20 5.58
C CYS A 134 -3.76 -5.25 4.49
N VAL A 135 -3.53 -3.98 4.86
CA VAL A 135 -2.95 -2.97 3.96
C VAL A 135 -1.53 -2.65 4.42
N LEU A 136 -0.59 -2.82 3.50
CA LEU A 136 0.82 -2.53 3.71
C LEU A 136 1.21 -1.27 2.90
N LEU A 137 1.71 -0.25 3.58
CA LEU A 137 2.39 0.89 2.96
C LEU A 137 3.90 0.59 2.93
N ASN A 138 4.44 0.30 1.76
CA ASN A 138 5.83 -0.12 1.60
C ASN A 138 6.67 0.98 0.94
N ASN A 139 7.51 1.64 1.71
CA ASN A 139 8.51 2.59 1.23
C ASN A 139 9.95 2.04 1.36
N GLY A 140 10.12 0.83 1.88
CA GLY A 140 11.42 0.17 2.04
C GLY A 140 12.28 0.77 3.16
N VAL A 141 11.73 1.59 4.07
CA VAL A 141 12.47 2.21 5.19
C VAL A 141 11.60 2.42 6.43
N PHE A 142 12.20 2.39 7.61
CA PHE A 142 11.56 2.87 8.83
C PHE A 142 11.55 4.41 8.84
N GLY A 143 10.59 5.02 8.13
CA GLY A 143 10.48 6.47 7.95
C GLY A 143 10.45 7.24 9.28
N GLU A 144 9.61 6.82 10.23
CA GLU A 144 9.42 7.51 11.50
C GLU A 144 10.69 7.53 12.38
N THR A 145 11.52 6.49 12.30
CA THR A 145 12.77 6.40 13.06
C THR A 145 13.96 7.03 12.31
N GLY A 146 13.71 7.67 11.17
CA GLY A 146 14.70 8.41 10.41
C GLY A 146 15.32 7.64 9.24
N GLY A 147 14.60 6.69 8.65
CA GLY A 147 14.96 6.04 7.39
C GLY A 147 15.93 4.86 7.54
N HIS A 148 15.76 4.01 8.57
CA HIS A 148 16.54 2.78 8.71
C HIS A 148 16.06 1.68 7.74
N MET A 149 16.93 0.74 7.40
CA MET A 149 16.60 -0.42 6.56
C MET A 149 15.48 -1.29 7.17
N THR A 150 14.55 -1.73 6.33
CA THR A 150 13.50 -2.71 6.63
C THR A 150 13.77 -4.04 5.93
N ALA A 151 12.95 -5.04 6.22
CA ALA A 151 13.01 -6.33 5.54
C ALA A 151 12.60 -6.25 4.05
N THR A 152 11.92 -5.17 3.61
CA THR A 152 11.50 -4.98 2.22
C THR A 152 12.43 -4.04 1.42
N THR A 153 13.37 -3.35 2.07
CA THR A 153 14.41 -2.53 1.41
C THR A 153 15.07 -3.32 0.28
N VAL A 154 15.07 -2.78 -0.94
CA VAL A 154 15.60 -3.48 -2.12
C VAL A 154 17.13 -3.40 -2.18
N LEU A 155 17.77 -4.28 -2.96
CA LEU A 155 19.22 -4.25 -3.14
C LEU A 155 19.68 -2.89 -3.70
N GLY A 156 20.80 -2.38 -3.19
CA GLY A 156 21.34 -1.08 -3.57
C GLY A 156 20.60 0.14 -2.99
N GLN A 157 19.40 -0.02 -2.40
CA GLN A 157 18.70 1.10 -1.76
C GLN A 157 19.48 1.57 -0.52
N ARG A 158 19.86 2.85 -0.52
CA ARG A 158 20.58 3.50 0.58
C ARG A 158 19.61 3.82 1.71
N THR A 159 20.03 3.56 2.94
CA THR A 159 19.27 3.87 4.15
C THR A 159 20.21 4.41 5.22
N LYS A 160 19.67 4.89 6.34
CA LYS A 160 20.46 5.47 7.45
C LYS A 160 21.53 4.53 8.02
N ASN A 161 21.27 3.23 8.03
CA ASN A 161 22.19 2.20 8.54
C ASN A 161 22.75 1.28 7.45
N SER A 162 22.45 1.53 6.17
CA SER A 162 23.05 0.89 5.00
C SER A 162 23.43 1.98 3.98
N LEU A 163 24.43 2.79 4.34
CA LEU A 163 24.79 4.00 3.59
C LEU A 163 25.24 3.70 2.16
N ASP A 164 25.90 2.56 1.92
CA ASP A 164 26.34 2.14 0.58
C ASP A 164 25.27 1.35 -0.17
N GLY A 165 24.07 1.25 0.39
CA GLY A 165 22.98 0.44 -0.14
C GLY A 165 22.85 -0.91 0.57
N ARG A 166 21.68 -1.53 0.43
CA ARG A 166 21.49 -2.92 0.88
C ARG A 166 22.34 -3.87 0.05
N ASP A 167 23.37 -4.41 0.66
CA ASP A 167 24.15 -5.54 0.16
C ASP A 167 23.52 -6.90 0.51
N ALA A 168 23.45 -7.82 -0.45
CA ALA A 168 22.83 -9.13 -0.27
C ALA A 168 23.66 -10.07 0.61
N ALA A 169 25.00 -10.02 0.52
CA ALA A 169 25.87 -10.92 1.27
C ALA A 169 25.89 -10.57 2.76
N TYR A 170 25.77 -9.29 3.09
CA TYR A 170 25.83 -8.78 4.46
C TYR A 170 24.44 -8.60 5.08
N HIS A 171 23.45 -8.08 4.34
CA HIS A 171 22.11 -7.78 4.85
C HIS A 171 21.03 -8.79 4.42
N GLY A 172 21.33 -9.72 3.51
CA GLY A 172 20.37 -10.65 2.92
C GLY A 172 19.47 -10.02 1.86
N HIS A 173 18.59 -10.82 1.24
CA HIS A 173 17.66 -10.36 0.20
C HIS A 173 16.35 -9.78 0.78
N PRO A 174 15.66 -8.88 0.05
CA PRO A 174 14.36 -8.35 0.46
C PRO A 174 13.29 -9.44 0.56
N ILE A 175 12.40 -9.31 1.53
CA ILE A 175 11.22 -10.16 1.69
C ILE A 175 10.07 -9.59 0.85
N LEU A 176 9.68 -10.32 -0.19
CA LEU A 176 8.49 -10.03 -1.00
C LEU A 176 7.23 -10.57 -0.31
N ILE A 177 6.75 -9.86 0.72
CA ILE A 177 5.67 -10.37 1.56
C ILE A 177 4.38 -10.64 0.78
N GLY A 178 4.04 -9.83 -0.22
CA GLY A 178 2.89 -10.07 -1.09
C GLY A 178 2.96 -11.43 -1.80
N ASP A 179 4.13 -11.81 -2.32
CA ASP A 179 4.37 -13.09 -3.01
C ASP A 179 4.28 -14.27 -2.04
N LEU A 180 4.73 -14.09 -0.79
CA LEU A 180 4.60 -15.11 0.25
C LEU A 180 3.14 -15.30 0.65
N LEU A 181 2.41 -14.21 0.95
CA LEU A 181 1.03 -14.28 1.38
C LEU A 181 0.11 -14.80 0.28
N ALA A 182 0.35 -14.45 -0.98
CA ALA A 182 -0.43 -14.97 -2.11
C ALA A 182 -0.41 -16.51 -2.20
N GLN A 183 0.69 -17.15 -1.83
CA GLN A 183 0.82 -18.60 -1.87
C GLN A 183 0.02 -19.33 -0.76
N LEU A 184 -0.33 -18.64 0.32
CA LEU A 184 -1.05 -19.25 1.44
C LEU A 184 -2.49 -19.62 1.03
N GLY A 185 -2.94 -20.80 1.48
CA GLY A 185 -4.27 -21.35 1.16
C GLY A 185 -5.42 -20.46 1.65
N GLY A 186 -5.28 -19.81 2.81
CA GLY A 186 -6.30 -18.91 3.37
C GLY A 186 -6.37 -17.53 2.72
N THR A 187 -5.42 -17.17 1.86
CA THR A 187 -5.41 -15.90 1.12
C THR A 187 -6.35 -15.97 -0.08
N ALA A 188 -7.43 -15.20 -0.10
CA ALA A 188 -8.37 -15.13 -1.20
C ALA A 188 -7.98 -14.07 -2.25
N TYR A 189 -7.38 -12.96 -1.79
CA TYR A 189 -6.94 -11.86 -2.65
C TYR A 189 -5.60 -11.29 -2.18
N ALA A 190 -4.67 -11.08 -3.10
CA ALA A 190 -3.42 -10.39 -2.84
C ALA A 190 -3.06 -9.52 -4.05
N ALA A 191 -2.71 -8.26 -3.82
CA ALA A 191 -2.30 -7.35 -4.87
C ALA A 191 -1.22 -6.37 -4.40
N ARG A 192 -0.47 -5.83 -5.37
CA ARG A 192 0.54 -4.81 -5.17
C ARG A 192 0.28 -3.63 -6.10
N GLY A 193 0.10 -2.44 -5.52
CA GLY A 193 -0.06 -1.17 -6.22
C GLY A 193 1.05 -0.18 -5.86
N ALA A 194 0.95 1.03 -6.40
CA ALA A 194 1.84 2.15 -6.11
C ALA A 194 1.07 3.47 -6.21
N VAL A 195 1.56 4.51 -5.55
CA VAL A 195 0.97 5.87 -5.56
C VAL A 195 1.96 6.94 -6.03
N ASP A 196 2.79 6.57 -6.99
CA ASP A 196 3.79 7.39 -7.69
C ASP A 196 3.22 8.22 -8.84
N ASP A 197 2.18 7.73 -9.52
CA ASP A 197 1.48 8.45 -10.59
C ASP A 197 -0.05 8.36 -10.50
N ALA A 198 -0.77 9.17 -11.29
CA ALA A 198 -2.23 9.19 -11.27
C ALA A 198 -2.88 7.84 -11.67
N ALA A 199 -2.23 7.07 -12.55
CA ALA A 199 -2.73 5.77 -12.98
C ALA A 199 -2.52 4.71 -11.89
N GLY A 200 -1.41 4.78 -11.15
CA GLY A 200 -1.04 3.99 -9.98
C GLY A 200 -2.02 4.21 -8.86
N VAL A 201 -2.31 5.47 -8.52
CA VAL A 201 -3.34 5.85 -7.54
C VAL A 201 -4.70 5.24 -7.90
N ALA A 202 -5.12 5.34 -9.16
CA ALA A 202 -6.38 4.74 -9.60
C ALA A 202 -6.35 3.20 -9.55
N ARG A 203 -5.22 2.56 -9.84
CA ARG A 203 -5.03 1.10 -9.71
C ARG A 203 -5.09 0.66 -8.24
N ALA A 204 -4.37 1.34 -7.35
CA ALA A 204 -4.33 1.06 -5.92
C ALA A 204 -5.74 1.13 -5.31
N LYS A 205 -6.52 2.16 -5.65
CA LYS A 205 -7.93 2.24 -5.21
C LYS A 205 -8.77 1.05 -5.65
N ARG A 206 -8.64 0.61 -6.90
CA ARG A 206 -9.36 -0.57 -7.40
C ARG A 206 -8.95 -1.85 -6.68
N MET A 207 -7.66 -2.00 -6.37
CA MET A 207 -7.14 -3.14 -5.60
C MET A 207 -7.70 -3.15 -4.17
N LEU A 208 -7.68 -2.00 -3.48
CA LEU A 208 -8.28 -1.83 -2.15
C LEU A 208 -9.78 -2.18 -2.16
N ARG A 209 -10.54 -1.61 -3.10
CA ARG A 209 -11.96 -1.92 -3.27
C ARG A 209 -12.18 -3.42 -3.45
N ARG A 210 -11.38 -4.09 -4.28
CA ARG A 210 -11.51 -5.54 -4.52
C ARG A 210 -11.14 -6.37 -3.29
N ALA A 211 -10.13 -5.96 -2.52
CA ALA A 211 -9.76 -6.61 -1.26
C ALA A 211 -10.89 -6.50 -0.22
N PHE A 212 -11.45 -5.30 -0.04
CA PHE A 212 -12.60 -5.08 0.83
C PHE A 212 -13.82 -5.88 0.40
N GLN A 213 -14.14 -5.93 -0.89
CA GLN A 213 -15.23 -6.76 -1.39
C GLN A 213 -14.98 -8.27 -1.17
N THR A 214 -13.73 -8.72 -1.27
CA THR A 214 -13.34 -10.11 -0.97
C THR A 214 -13.64 -10.44 0.49
N GLN A 215 -13.29 -9.53 1.40
CA GLN A 215 -13.61 -9.65 2.82
C GLN A 215 -15.13 -9.67 3.07
N LEU A 216 -15.87 -8.73 2.48
CA LEU A 216 -17.33 -8.61 2.65
C LEU A 216 -18.09 -9.83 2.10
N ARG A 217 -17.53 -10.54 1.12
CA ARG A 217 -18.07 -11.82 0.61
C ARG A 217 -17.68 -13.02 1.47
N GLY A 218 -16.86 -12.84 2.51
CA GLY A 218 -16.42 -13.91 3.39
C GLY A 218 -15.45 -14.90 2.72
N GLU A 219 -14.74 -14.48 1.67
CA GLU A 219 -13.89 -15.37 0.87
C GLU A 219 -12.57 -15.74 1.59
N GLY A 220 -12.20 -15.00 2.63
CA GLY A 220 -11.01 -15.25 3.45
C GLY A 220 -10.13 -14.02 3.59
N PHE A 221 -8.84 -14.25 3.78
CA PHE A 221 -7.86 -13.18 3.97
C PHE A 221 -7.61 -12.40 2.68
N SER A 222 -7.50 -11.09 2.79
CA SER A 222 -7.14 -10.22 1.66
C SER A 222 -5.99 -9.30 2.02
N PHE A 223 -5.14 -9.02 1.04
CA PHE A 223 -3.92 -8.24 1.23
C PHE A 223 -3.72 -7.24 0.08
N VAL A 224 -3.34 -6.01 0.42
CA VAL A 224 -2.92 -5.00 -0.55
C VAL A 224 -1.64 -4.34 -0.07
N GLU A 225 -0.58 -4.52 -0.84
CA GLU A 225 0.66 -3.76 -0.71
C GLU A 225 0.59 -2.52 -1.59
N ILE A 226 0.94 -1.36 -1.06
CA ILE A 226 0.96 -0.09 -1.77
C ILE A 226 2.36 0.48 -1.61
N LEU A 227 3.09 0.58 -2.71
CA LEU A 227 4.37 1.26 -2.73
C LEU A 227 4.14 2.76 -2.51
N THR A 228 4.78 3.32 -1.49
CA THR A 228 4.67 4.74 -1.12
C THR A 228 6.01 5.45 -1.24
N MET A 229 5.97 6.72 -1.63
CA MET A 229 7.17 7.55 -1.71
C MET A 229 7.62 7.99 -0.31
N CYS A 230 8.92 7.95 -0.05
CA CYS A 230 9.52 8.51 1.17
C CYS A 230 10.81 9.29 0.86
N PRO A 231 10.74 10.45 0.18
CA PRO A 231 11.93 11.21 -0.21
C PRO A 231 12.87 11.52 0.96
N THR A 232 12.29 11.85 2.13
CA THR A 232 13.04 12.08 3.37
C THR A 232 13.82 10.84 3.81
N GLY A 233 13.19 9.66 3.79
CA GLY A 233 13.83 8.40 4.21
C GLY A 233 14.79 7.82 3.18
N TRP A 234 14.65 8.20 1.91
CA TRP A 234 15.54 7.84 0.82
C TRP A 234 16.69 8.83 0.62
N PHE A 235 16.67 9.95 1.33
CA PHE A 235 17.65 11.03 1.24
C PHE A 235 17.75 11.63 -0.17
N ILE A 236 16.60 11.79 -0.84
CA ILE A 236 16.50 12.37 -2.19
C ILE A 236 15.64 13.65 -2.19
N PRO A 237 15.81 14.54 -3.19
CA PRO A 237 14.90 15.65 -3.41
C PRO A 237 13.44 15.20 -3.58
N THR A 238 12.51 15.96 -3.01
CA THR A 238 11.06 15.67 -3.08
C THR A 238 10.52 15.41 -4.50
N PRO A 239 10.90 16.18 -5.54
CA PRO A 239 10.40 15.95 -6.91
C PRO A 239 10.84 14.62 -7.53
N ASP A 240 11.92 14.02 -7.02
CA ASP A 240 12.49 12.78 -7.57
C ASP A 240 11.79 11.53 -7.03
N GLY A 241 10.92 11.68 -6.02
CA GLY A 241 10.18 10.60 -5.36
C GLY A 241 9.49 9.61 -6.32
N PRO A 242 8.67 10.07 -7.29
CA PRO A 242 7.98 9.18 -8.21
C PRO A 242 8.95 8.34 -9.05
N GLY A 243 10.01 8.97 -9.60
CA GLY A 243 11.01 8.29 -10.41
C GLY A 243 11.78 7.25 -9.59
N TYR A 244 12.23 7.64 -8.39
CA TYR A 244 12.91 6.73 -7.48
C TYR A 244 12.04 5.52 -7.10
N LEU A 245 10.75 5.73 -6.87
CA LEU A 245 9.84 4.63 -6.55
C LEU A 245 9.79 3.60 -7.69
N ASP A 246 9.54 4.01 -8.94
CA ASP A 246 9.43 3.06 -10.06
C ASP A 246 10.79 2.42 -10.40
N GLU A 247 11.86 3.20 -10.42
CA GLU A 247 13.20 2.76 -10.84
C GLU A 247 13.95 1.92 -9.80
N VAL A 248 13.63 2.09 -8.51
CA VAL A 248 14.30 1.37 -7.42
C VAL A 248 13.36 0.32 -6.84
N MET A 249 12.28 0.75 -6.19
CA MET A 249 11.35 -0.17 -5.53
C MET A 249 10.54 -1.00 -6.54
N GLY A 250 10.05 -0.37 -7.60
CA GLY A 250 9.16 -0.95 -8.61
C GLY A 250 9.81 -2.00 -9.52
N THR A 251 11.13 -2.13 -9.50
CA THR A 251 11.87 -3.18 -10.21
C THR A 251 11.82 -4.52 -9.50
N VAL A 252 11.68 -4.51 -8.17
CA VAL A 252 11.65 -5.70 -7.32
C VAL A 252 10.22 -5.96 -6.85
N HIS A 253 9.54 -4.93 -6.35
CA HIS A 253 8.15 -4.99 -5.87
C HIS A 253 7.19 -4.68 -7.02
N VAL A 254 7.13 -5.57 -8.02
CA VAL A 254 6.38 -5.30 -9.25
C VAL A 254 4.87 -5.25 -9.02
N THR A 255 4.24 -4.17 -9.49
CA THR A 255 2.80 -3.93 -9.32
C THR A 255 1.94 -4.90 -10.14
N GLY A 256 0.81 -5.33 -9.58
CA GLY A 256 -0.12 -6.27 -10.19
C GLY A 256 -0.97 -7.03 -9.17
N GLU A 257 -1.92 -7.82 -9.65
CA GLU A 257 -2.63 -8.78 -8.80
C GLU A 257 -1.80 -10.05 -8.67
N LEU A 258 -1.43 -10.41 -7.45
CA LEU A 258 -0.62 -11.59 -7.11
C LEU A 258 -1.51 -12.81 -6.91
N LYS A 259 -2.71 -12.63 -6.36
CA LYS A 259 -3.74 -13.67 -6.29
C LYS A 259 -5.13 -13.06 -6.45
N ALA A 260 -5.90 -13.61 -7.38
CA ALA A 260 -7.27 -13.18 -7.63
C ALA A 260 -8.11 -14.33 -8.20
N GLY A 261 -9.29 -14.59 -7.62
CA GLY A 261 -10.19 -15.65 -8.10
C GLY A 261 -9.54 -17.04 -8.10
N GLY A 262 -8.71 -17.33 -7.09
CA GLY A 262 -7.95 -18.58 -6.98
C GLY A 262 -6.72 -18.69 -7.88
N LYS A 263 -6.52 -17.77 -8.84
CA LYS A 263 -5.34 -17.76 -9.72
C LYS A 263 -4.19 -17.01 -9.06
N LEU A 264 -3.05 -17.69 -8.94
CA LEU A 264 -1.76 -17.08 -8.59
C LEU A 264 -1.11 -16.46 -9.83
N THR A 265 -0.52 -15.28 -9.69
CA THR A 265 0.39 -14.67 -10.67
C THR A 265 1.67 -14.28 -9.94
N THR A 266 2.79 -14.85 -10.37
CA THR A 266 4.11 -14.60 -9.77
C THR A 266 4.67 -13.24 -10.19
N THR A 267 5.57 -12.67 -9.38
CA THR A 267 6.31 -11.46 -9.77
C THR A 267 7.06 -11.64 -11.10
N ALA A 268 7.62 -12.82 -11.38
CA ALA A 268 8.27 -13.11 -12.66
C ALA A 268 7.31 -12.97 -13.87
N GLU A 269 6.07 -13.46 -13.74
CA GLU A 269 5.04 -13.30 -14.77
C GLU A 269 4.60 -11.83 -14.93
N LEU A 270 4.57 -11.06 -13.84
CA LEU A 270 4.28 -9.62 -13.90
C LEU A 270 5.40 -8.85 -14.62
N ILE A 271 6.66 -9.19 -14.36
CA ILE A 271 7.82 -8.63 -15.07
C ILE A 271 7.72 -8.89 -16.58
N ALA A 272 7.41 -10.14 -16.95
CA ALA A 272 7.27 -10.52 -18.36
C ALA A 272 6.17 -9.69 -19.07
N ARG A 273 5.06 -9.39 -18.38
CA ARG A 273 3.96 -8.56 -18.92
C ARG A 273 4.33 -7.07 -19.07
N ARG A 274 5.26 -6.56 -18.25
CA ARG A 274 5.76 -5.18 -18.32
C ARG A 274 6.76 -4.96 -19.47
N GLY A 275 7.15 -6.00 -20.21
CA GLY A 275 8.09 -5.88 -21.33
C GLY A 275 9.57 -5.92 -20.92
N GLY A 276 9.90 -6.54 -19.79
CA GLY A 276 11.28 -7.00 -19.50
C GLY A 276 12.30 -5.93 -19.09
N ARG A 277 11.94 -4.94 -18.26
CA ARG A 277 12.96 -4.21 -17.51
C ARG A 277 13.40 -5.09 -16.33
N GLU A 278 14.55 -5.74 -16.47
CA GLU A 278 15.20 -6.44 -15.36
C GLU A 278 15.62 -5.43 -14.29
N ALA A 279 15.58 -5.86 -13.03
CA ALA A 279 16.15 -5.09 -11.92
C ALA A 279 17.63 -4.83 -12.19
N PRO A 280 18.19 -3.67 -11.78
CA PRO A 280 19.61 -3.43 -11.90
C PRO A 280 20.37 -4.57 -11.23
N THR A 281 21.15 -5.30 -12.03
CA THR A 281 22.09 -6.30 -11.53
C THR A 281 23.14 -5.57 -10.71
N ALA A 282 23.36 -6.03 -9.48
CA ALA A 282 24.36 -5.51 -8.55
C ALA A 282 25.76 -5.40 -9.17
#